data_AF-A0ABD2ZIQ7-F1
#
_entry.id   AF-A0ABD2ZIQ7-F1
#
_cell.length_a   1.000
_cell.length_b   1.000
_cell.length_c   1.000
_cell.angle_alpha   90.00
_cell.angle_beta   90.00
_cell.angle_gamma   90.00
#
_symmetry.space_group_name_H-M   'P 1'
#
loop_
_entity.id
_entity.type
_entity.pdbx_description
1 polymer ?
#
loop_
_entity_poly.entity_id
_entity_poly.type
_entity_poly.pdbx_seq_one_letter_code
_entity_poly.pdbx_strand_id
1 'polypeptide(L)'
;MRPAWSWVSEEAGGREEACGDKESAHTFDENGRNILQIVVEKKHLFLHDYLMSAVIHKDRMLSDIDFEGNCIIHLAASLGSPPSTPSGVLLQMMWDVLWFKRVKYDSYPYFWELQNSSGKTALQVLEENHETLRKDAEKTTKELANCTLIVSVLIATINFAAVFTVPGGFEQKSGNSVYLMNKHWEFFLLMFYLAGGLFAALFTMGTLLSIIFLRFDTEDFYAALPWNAPV
;
A
#
# COMPACT_ATOMS: atom_id res chain seq x y z
N MET A 1 -46.12 -12.76 -38.83
CA MET A 1 -45.48 -12.77 -37.49
C MET A 1 -44.14 -12.07 -37.62
N ARG A 2 -44.05 -10.82 -37.16
CA ARG A 2 -42.77 -10.07 -37.12
C ARG A 2 -42.08 -10.39 -35.79
N PRO A 3 -40.75 -10.55 -35.78
CA PRO A 3 -40.07 -11.05 -34.59
C PRO A 3 -39.72 -9.90 -33.63
N ALA A 4 -39.65 -10.22 -32.33
CA ALA A 4 -39.71 -9.32 -31.17
C ALA A 4 -38.53 -8.34 -30.95
N TRP A 5 -37.73 -8.06 -31.96
CA TRP A 5 -36.51 -7.24 -31.90
C TRP A 5 -36.72 -5.87 -32.54
N SER A 6 -37.85 -5.67 -33.24
CA SER A 6 -38.21 -4.36 -33.80
C SER A 6 -38.74 -3.36 -32.77
N TRP A 7 -38.91 -3.74 -31.50
CA TRP A 7 -39.39 -2.85 -30.43
C TRP A 7 -38.26 -2.20 -29.62
N VAL A 8 -37.01 -2.66 -29.77
CA VAL A 8 -35.86 -2.11 -29.01
C VAL A 8 -35.15 -0.99 -29.79
N SER A 9 -35.44 -0.82 -31.08
CA SER A 9 -34.81 0.21 -31.91
C SER A 9 -35.58 1.55 -31.97
N GLU A 10 -36.76 1.63 -31.36
CA GLU A 10 -37.62 2.84 -31.38
C GLU A 10 -37.62 3.62 -30.06
N GLU A 11 -36.86 3.15 -29.05
CA GLU A 11 -36.51 3.92 -27.83
C GLU A 11 -35.11 4.56 -27.91
N ALA A 12 -34.45 4.50 -29.07
CA ALA A 12 -33.19 5.19 -29.34
C ALA A 12 -33.38 6.65 -29.79
N GLY A 13 -34.55 7.23 -29.52
CA GLY A 13 -34.96 8.60 -29.88
C GLY A 13 -34.94 9.60 -28.72
N GLY A 14 -34.18 9.34 -27.65
CA GLY A 14 -34.12 10.21 -26.47
C GLY A 14 -32.73 10.21 -25.85
N ARG A 15 -31.72 10.66 -26.60
CA ARG A 15 -30.38 10.88 -26.06
C ARG A 15 -29.84 12.25 -26.49
N GLU A 16 -30.68 13.26 -26.34
CA GLU A 16 -30.29 14.67 -26.30
C GLU A 16 -30.69 15.21 -24.93
N GLU A 17 -29.93 14.87 -23.88
CA GLU A 17 -29.88 15.59 -22.60
C GLU A 17 -28.77 14.97 -21.72
N ALA A 18 -27.52 15.08 -22.17
CA ALA A 18 -26.34 14.89 -21.33
C ALA A 18 -25.43 16.14 -21.41
N CYS A 19 -26.04 17.30 -21.65
CA CYS A 19 -25.39 18.61 -21.59
C CYS A 19 -25.71 19.34 -20.27
N GLY A 20 -25.89 18.57 -19.19
CA GLY A 20 -26.16 19.10 -17.84
C GLY A 20 -25.10 18.76 -16.79
N ASP A 21 -24.11 17.90 -17.08
CA ASP A 21 -23.25 17.32 -16.04
C ASP A 21 -21.75 17.59 -16.26
N LYS A 22 -21.42 18.81 -16.68
CA LYS A 22 -20.04 19.35 -16.65
C LYS A 22 -19.92 20.63 -15.84
N GLU A 23 -21.04 21.35 -15.63
CA GLU A 23 -21.09 22.53 -14.76
C GLU A 23 -21.29 22.18 -13.27
N SER A 24 -21.74 20.96 -12.95
CA SER A 24 -21.89 20.45 -11.57
C SER A 24 -20.54 20.31 -10.83
N ALA A 25 -19.42 20.28 -11.55
CA ALA A 25 -18.07 20.26 -10.97
C ALA A 25 -17.69 21.56 -10.23
N HIS A 26 -18.41 22.67 -10.50
CA HIS A 26 -18.19 23.97 -9.87
C HIS A 26 -19.13 24.26 -8.69
N THR A 27 -19.97 23.28 -8.31
CA THR A 27 -20.84 23.43 -7.15
C THR A 27 -20.02 23.28 -5.87
N PHE A 28 -20.07 24.29 -5.02
CA PHE A 28 -19.45 24.26 -3.70
C PHE A 28 -20.43 23.64 -2.70
N ASP A 29 -19.89 22.81 -1.82
CA ASP A 29 -20.62 22.31 -0.64
C ASP A 29 -20.87 23.43 0.39
N GLU A 30 -21.65 23.15 1.43
CA GLU A 30 -21.91 24.05 2.56
C GLU A 30 -20.61 24.53 3.26
N ASN A 31 -19.52 23.76 3.10
CA ASN A 31 -18.19 24.07 3.64
C ASN A 31 -17.25 24.76 2.62
N GLY A 32 -17.76 25.17 1.46
CA GLY A 32 -16.95 25.79 0.40
C GLY A 32 -16.05 24.80 -0.34
N ARG A 33 -16.32 23.49 -0.21
CA ARG A 33 -15.51 22.43 -0.84
C ARG A 33 -15.97 22.15 -2.25
N ASN A 34 -15.04 21.93 -3.17
CA ASN A 34 -15.39 21.44 -4.51
C ASN A 34 -15.56 19.90 -4.51
N ILE A 35 -16.13 19.38 -5.61
CA ILE A 35 -16.38 17.92 -5.72
C ILE A 35 -15.10 17.09 -5.63
N LEU A 36 -13.98 17.56 -6.19
CA LEU A 36 -12.68 16.87 -6.15
C LEU A 36 -12.13 16.77 -4.71
N GLN A 37 -12.27 17.83 -3.92
CA GLN A 37 -11.90 17.87 -2.51
C GLN A 37 -12.70 16.87 -1.67
N ILE A 38 -14.01 16.76 -1.92
CA ILE A 38 -14.88 15.75 -1.27
C ILE A 38 -14.41 14.34 -1.63
N VAL A 39 -14.10 14.09 -2.90
CA VAL A 39 -13.59 12.78 -3.35
C VAL A 39 -12.27 12.44 -2.67
N VAL A 40 -11.40 13.43 -2.47
CA VAL A 40 -10.12 13.25 -1.79
C VAL A 40 -10.27 12.93 -0.31
N GLU A 41 -11.17 13.62 0.38
CA GLU A 41 -11.51 13.35 1.77
C GLU A 41 -12.10 11.94 1.95
N LYS A 42 -12.92 11.50 0.99
CA LYS A 42 -13.47 10.12 0.97
C LYS A 42 -12.47 9.07 0.47
N LYS A 43 -11.26 9.47 0.05
CA LYS A 43 -10.19 8.58 -0.44
C LYS A 43 -10.63 7.61 -1.54
N HIS A 44 -11.57 8.04 -2.39
CA HIS A 44 -12.13 7.19 -3.44
C HIS A 44 -11.30 7.25 -4.73
N LEU A 45 -10.28 6.39 -4.81
CA LEU A 45 -9.26 6.36 -5.88
C LEU A 45 -9.84 6.44 -7.30
N PHE A 46 -10.82 5.60 -7.63
CA PHE A 46 -11.39 5.53 -8.99
C PHE A 46 -12.10 6.82 -9.39
N LEU A 47 -12.75 7.48 -8.42
CA LEU A 47 -13.48 8.71 -8.70
C LEU A 47 -12.50 9.90 -8.79
N HIS A 48 -11.43 9.87 -8.00
CA HIS A 48 -10.34 10.84 -8.12
C HIS A 48 -9.68 10.76 -9.50
N ASP A 49 -9.31 9.57 -9.97
CA ASP A 49 -8.69 9.37 -11.28
C ASP A 49 -9.63 9.75 -12.43
N TYR A 50 -10.92 9.43 -12.30
CA TYR A 50 -11.94 9.86 -13.25
C TYR A 50 -12.07 11.39 -13.30
N LEU A 51 -12.15 12.07 -12.16
CA LEU A 51 -12.22 13.54 -12.12
C LEU A 51 -10.92 14.17 -12.63
N MET A 52 -9.77 13.60 -12.26
CA MET A 52 -8.47 14.01 -12.76
C MET A 52 -8.22 13.70 -14.22
N SER A 53 -9.07 12.95 -14.92
CA SER A 53 -9.00 12.78 -16.37
C SER A 53 -10.08 13.58 -17.09
N ALA A 54 -11.31 13.62 -16.57
CA ALA A 54 -12.49 14.18 -17.21
C ALA A 54 -12.65 15.70 -17.10
N VAL A 55 -12.13 16.33 -16.04
CA VAL A 55 -12.36 17.76 -15.77
C VAL A 55 -11.46 18.64 -16.64
N ILE A 56 -12.00 19.69 -17.25
CA ILE A 56 -11.22 20.60 -18.14
C ILE A 56 -10.46 21.67 -17.34
N HIS A 57 -10.90 22.02 -16.12
CA HIS A 57 -10.33 23.09 -15.28
C HIS A 57 -9.74 22.56 -13.96
N LYS A 58 -8.94 21.49 -14.04
CA LYS A 58 -8.34 20.81 -12.88
C LYS A 58 -7.51 21.76 -12.01
N ASP A 59 -6.76 22.66 -12.64
CA ASP A 59 -5.86 23.58 -11.95
C ASP A 59 -6.59 24.54 -11.01
N ARG A 60 -7.78 24.98 -11.42
CA ARG A 60 -8.64 25.84 -10.59
C ARG A 60 -9.16 25.06 -9.38
N MET A 61 -9.65 23.84 -9.61
CA MET A 61 -10.17 22.98 -8.55
C MET A 61 -9.09 22.53 -7.56
N LEU A 62 -7.86 22.31 -8.03
CA LEU A 62 -6.70 22.01 -7.19
C LEU A 62 -6.27 23.20 -6.32
N SER A 63 -6.52 24.41 -6.81
CA SER A 63 -6.15 25.66 -6.12
C SER A 63 -7.24 26.20 -5.19
N ASP A 64 -8.43 25.61 -5.22
CA ASP A 64 -9.51 25.99 -4.31
C ASP A 64 -9.15 25.63 -2.86
N ILE A 65 -9.60 26.47 -1.95
CA ILE A 65 -9.39 26.34 -0.51
C ILE A 65 -10.78 26.37 0.14
N ASP A 66 -11.01 25.47 1.10
CA ASP A 66 -12.27 25.45 1.85
C ASP A 66 -12.36 26.63 2.85
N PHE A 67 -13.49 26.73 3.56
CA PHE A 67 -13.69 27.78 4.56
C PHE A 67 -12.76 27.68 5.79
N GLU A 68 -12.09 26.55 5.98
CA GLU A 68 -11.15 26.28 7.07
C GLU A 68 -9.68 26.47 6.63
N GLY A 69 -9.47 26.99 5.41
CA GLY A 69 -8.13 27.20 4.87
C GLY A 69 -7.45 25.90 4.42
N ASN A 70 -8.15 24.77 4.37
CA ASN A 70 -7.59 23.50 3.94
C ASN A 70 -7.52 23.43 2.42
N CYS A 71 -6.31 23.18 1.92
CA CYS A 71 -6.10 22.74 0.53
C CYS A 71 -6.40 21.25 0.37
N ILE A 72 -6.48 20.78 -0.87
CA ILE A 72 -6.71 19.37 -1.22
C ILE A 72 -5.75 18.40 -0.50
N ILE A 73 -4.48 18.78 -0.29
CA ILE A 73 -3.50 17.99 0.44
C ILE A 73 -3.80 17.87 1.95
N HIS A 74 -4.42 18.88 2.57
CA HIS A 74 -4.85 18.83 3.97
C HIS A 74 -6.02 17.89 4.12
N LEU A 75 -6.95 17.89 3.16
CA LEU A 75 -8.06 16.94 3.11
C LEU A 75 -7.59 15.50 2.89
N ALA A 76 -6.54 15.29 2.09
CA ALA A 76 -5.91 13.99 1.93
C ALA A 76 -5.26 13.46 3.23
N ALA A 77 -4.82 14.37 4.09
CA ALA A 77 -4.25 14.08 5.41
C ALA A 77 -5.31 13.80 6.49
N SER A 78 -6.59 13.97 6.18
CA SER A 78 -7.67 13.59 7.09
C SER A 78 -7.73 12.07 7.27
N LEU A 79 -8.18 11.64 8.44
CA LEU A 79 -8.51 10.25 8.73
C LEU A 79 -9.83 9.90 8.01
N GLY A 80 -9.83 9.93 6.68
CA GLY A 80 -10.98 9.60 5.85
C GLY A 80 -11.54 8.21 6.18
N SER A 81 -12.70 7.89 5.63
CA SER A 81 -13.28 6.56 5.82
C SER A 81 -12.35 5.50 5.23
N PRO A 82 -12.00 4.43 5.97
CA PRO A 82 -11.20 3.35 5.41
C PRO A 82 -11.91 2.80 4.16
N PRO A 83 -11.16 2.36 3.13
CA PRO A 83 -11.76 1.67 2.00
C PRO A 83 -12.63 0.53 2.54
N SER A 84 -13.76 0.26 1.89
CA SER A 84 -14.81 -0.69 2.36
C SER A 84 -14.35 -2.15 2.56
N THR A 85 -13.06 -2.42 2.41
CA THR A 85 -12.41 -3.71 2.67
C THR A 85 -11.76 -3.66 4.05
N PRO A 86 -11.91 -4.69 4.91
CA PRO A 86 -11.18 -4.77 6.17
C PRO A 86 -9.69 -5.02 5.89
N SER A 87 -8.94 -3.96 5.59
CA SER A 87 -7.50 -3.99 5.53
C SER A 87 -6.97 -3.81 6.96
N GLY A 88 -6.15 -4.73 7.47
CA GLY A 88 -5.58 -4.60 8.82
C GLY A 88 -4.93 -3.23 9.04
N VAL A 89 -4.84 -2.80 10.30
CA VAL A 89 -4.36 -1.46 10.72
C VAL A 89 -3.11 -0.99 9.96
N LEU A 90 -2.14 -1.88 9.74
CA LEU A 90 -0.92 -1.59 8.98
C LEU A 90 -1.19 -1.23 7.51
N LEU A 91 -2.10 -1.96 6.84
CA LEU A 91 -2.48 -1.70 5.45
C LEU A 91 -3.26 -0.39 5.33
N GLN A 92 -4.11 -0.08 6.32
CA GLN A 92 -4.81 1.20 6.37
C GLN A 92 -3.80 2.35 6.48
N MET A 93 -2.85 2.28 7.41
CA MET A 93 -1.80 3.30 7.55
C MET A 93 -0.96 3.43 6.28
N MET A 94 -0.57 2.31 5.67
CA MET A 94 0.21 2.33 4.43
C MET A 94 -0.58 2.96 3.27
N TRP A 95 -1.87 2.64 3.17
CA TRP A 95 -2.76 3.22 2.18
C TRP A 95 -2.91 4.73 2.37
N ASP A 96 -3.12 5.18 3.60
CA ASP A 96 -3.29 6.60 3.92
C ASP A 96 -2.05 7.43 3.56
N VAL A 97 -0.84 6.89 3.81
CA VAL A 97 0.40 7.57 3.41
C VAL A 97 0.62 7.55 1.90
N LEU A 98 0.31 6.44 1.22
CA LEU A 98 0.40 6.37 -0.24
C LEU A 98 -0.60 7.33 -0.91
N TRP A 99 -1.82 7.41 -0.36
CA TRP A 99 -2.84 8.34 -0.80
C TRP A 99 -2.38 9.80 -0.65
N PHE A 100 -1.85 10.15 0.52
CA PHE A 100 -1.29 11.47 0.78
C PHE A 100 -0.14 11.79 -0.19
N LYS A 101 0.80 10.85 -0.42
CA LYS A 101 1.89 11.04 -1.39
C LYS A 101 1.38 11.23 -2.82
N ARG A 102 0.35 10.50 -3.24
CA ARG A 102 -0.28 10.62 -4.56
C ARG A 102 -0.88 12.01 -4.74
N VAL A 103 -1.77 12.44 -3.83
CA VAL A 103 -2.40 13.77 -3.91
C VAL A 103 -1.36 14.89 -3.81
N LYS A 104 -0.30 14.70 -3.01
CA LYS A 104 0.83 15.63 -2.92
C LYS A 104 1.56 15.78 -4.26
N TYR A 105 1.73 14.70 -5.01
CA TYR A 105 2.38 14.71 -6.32
C TYR A 105 1.52 15.40 -7.39
N ASP A 106 0.20 15.20 -7.32
CA ASP A 106 -0.76 15.84 -8.23
C ASP A 106 -0.94 17.35 -7.93
N SER A 107 -0.56 17.78 -6.73
CA SER A 107 -0.67 19.17 -6.27
C SER A 107 0.60 19.98 -6.57
N TYR A 108 0.44 21.29 -6.78
CA TYR A 108 1.57 22.17 -7.01
C TYR A 108 2.50 22.26 -5.77
N PRO A 109 3.83 22.35 -5.97
CA PRO A 109 4.80 22.42 -4.86
C PRO A 109 4.56 23.55 -3.86
N TYR A 110 3.98 24.66 -4.32
CA TYR A 110 3.63 25.80 -3.46
C TYR A 110 2.65 25.42 -2.34
N PHE A 111 1.76 24.46 -2.58
CA PHE A 111 0.76 24.07 -1.58
C PHE A 111 1.35 23.23 -0.44
N TRP A 112 2.54 22.64 -0.59
CA TRP A 112 3.11 21.73 0.41
C TRP A 112 3.43 22.41 1.74
N GLU A 113 3.78 23.69 1.69
CA GLU A 113 4.10 24.52 2.86
C GLU A 113 2.94 25.41 3.28
N LEU A 114 1.81 25.38 2.55
CA LEU A 114 0.64 26.16 2.92
C LEU A 114 0.11 25.66 4.27
N GLN A 115 -0.25 26.61 5.13
CA GLN A 115 -0.85 26.34 6.42
C GLN A 115 -2.36 26.54 6.33
N ASN A 116 -3.12 25.68 7.00
CA ASN A 116 -4.56 25.88 7.17
C ASN A 116 -4.87 27.01 8.15
N SER A 117 -6.15 27.31 8.40
CA SER A 117 -6.56 28.33 9.38
C SER A 117 -6.10 28.05 10.82
N SER A 118 -5.67 26.81 11.11
CA SER A 118 -5.07 26.42 12.39
C SER A 118 -3.54 26.61 12.45
N GLY A 119 -2.92 27.13 11.38
CA GLY A 119 -1.48 27.33 11.29
C GLY A 119 -0.68 26.04 11.09
N LYS A 120 -1.32 24.94 10.67
CA LYS A 120 -0.69 23.63 10.49
C LYS A 120 -0.49 23.31 9.03
N THR A 121 0.62 22.65 8.70
CA THR A 121 0.84 22.11 7.34
C THR A 121 0.13 20.77 7.17
N ALA A 122 -0.11 20.37 5.93
CA ALA A 122 -0.76 19.09 5.62
C ALA A 122 0.01 17.88 6.18
N LEU A 123 1.34 17.97 6.26
CA LEU A 123 2.18 16.93 6.88
C LEU A 123 1.94 16.83 8.40
N GLN A 124 1.82 17.97 9.09
CA GLN A 124 1.52 18.00 10.52
C GLN A 124 0.13 17.45 10.81
N VAL A 125 -0.86 17.82 9.99
CA VAL A 125 -2.23 17.28 10.07
C VAL A 125 -2.23 15.76 9.89
N LEU A 126 -1.41 15.24 8.97
CA LEU A 126 -1.28 13.80 8.75
C LEU A 126 -0.75 13.09 10.00
N GLU A 127 0.35 13.59 10.58
CA GLU A 127 1.00 12.98 11.75
C GLU A 127 0.08 12.99 12.98
N GLU A 128 -0.63 14.10 13.22
CA GLU A 128 -1.57 14.20 14.34
C GLU A 128 -2.77 13.26 14.18
N ASN A 129 -3.39 13.26 12.99
CA ASN A 129 -4.59 12.44 12.75
C ASN A 129 -4.29 10.94 12.76
N HIS A 130 -3.08 10.54 12.34
CA HIS A 130 -2.69 9.13 12.22
C HIS A 130 -1.81 8.65 13.38
N GLU A 131 -1.63 9.42 14.46
CA GLU A 131 -0.77 9.04 15.60
C GLU A 131 -1.23 7.71 16.23
N THR A 132 -2.54 7.55 16.45
CA THR A 132 -3.13 6.35 17.05
C THR A 132 -2.98 5.14 16.11
N LEU A 133 -3.32 5.32 14.84
CA LEU A 133 -3.20 4.30 13.80
C LEU A 133 -1.74 3.86 13.62
N ARG A 134 -0.79 4.79 13.72
CA ARG A 134 0.66 4.53 13.67
C ARG A 134 1.10 3.64 14.83
N LYS A 135 0.68 3.94 16.06
CA LYS A 135 1.00 3.12 17.24
C LYS A 135 0.45 1.70 17.11
N ASP A 136 -0.78 1.55 16.63
CA ASP A 136 -1.39 0.23 16.43
C ASP A 136 -0.73 -0.53 15.27
N ALA A 137 -0.37 0.15 14.18
CA ALA A 137 0.37 -0.42 13.05
C ALA A 137 1.78 -0.88 13.47
N GLU A 138 2.45 -0.09 14.32
CA GLU A 138 3.76 -0.43 14.88
C GLU A 138 3.68 -1.69 15.75
N LYS A 139 2.68 -1.77 16.64
CA LYS A 139 2.44 -2.96 17.46
C LYS A 139 2.17 -4.19 16.60
N THR A 140 1.28 -4.07 15.62
CA THR A 140 0.93 -5.16 14.69
C THR A 140 2.15 -5.63 13.91
N THR A 141 3.00 -4.70 13.46
CA THR A 141 4.24 -5.02 12.73
C THR A 141 5.22 -5.80 13.61
N LYS A 142 5.39 -5.40 14.88
CA LYS A 142 6.27 -6.11 15.82
C LYS A 142 5.78 -7.52 16.12
N GLU A 143 4.48 -7.68 16.34
CA GLU A 143 3.88 -9.00 16.56
C GLU A 143 4.08 -9.91 15.34
N LEU A 144 3.80 -9.40 14.13
CA LEU A 144 4.01 -10.13 12.88
C LEU A 144 5.49 -10.48 12.64
N ALA A 145 6.40 -9.54 12.90
CA ALA A 145 7.83 -9.76 12.74
C ALA A 145 8.33 -10.82 13.72
N ASN A 146 7.89 -10.80 14.99
CA ASN A 146 8.22 -11.83 15.97
C ASN A 146 7.72 -13.22 15.56
N CYS A 147 6.47 -13.33 15.10
CA CYS A 147 5.95 -14.58 14.57
C CYS A 147 6.78 -15.09 13.38
N THR A 148 7.16 -14.20 12.47
CA THR A 148 7.96 -14.56 11.28
C THR A 148 9.39 -14.95 11.65
N LEU A 149 9.99 -14.30 12.66
CA LEU A 149 11.29 -14.69 13.21
C LEU A 149 11.24 -16.11 13.78
N ILE A 150 10.21 -16.45 14.56
CA ILE A 150 10.03 -17.81 15.09
C ILE A 150 9.93 -18.84 13.96
N VAL A 151 9.14 -18.55 12.93
CA VAL A 151 9.02 -19.43 11.74
C VAL A 151 10.36 -19.58 11.01
N SER A 152 11.12 -18.49 10.86
CA SER A 152 12.45 -18.54 10.24
C SER A 152 13.42 -19.40 11.05
N VAL A 153 13.42 -19.29 12.39
CA VAL A 153 14.25 -20.13 13.28
C VAL A 153 13.89 -21.60 13.09
N LEU A 154 12.59 -21.90 12.99
CA LEU A 154 12.10 -23.26 12.80
C LEU A 154 12.58 -23.85 11.46
N ILE A 155 12.48 -23.08 10.37
CA ILE A 155 12.97 -23.50 9.04
C ILE A 155 14.49 -23.73 9.05
N ALA A 156 15.25 -22.82 9.67
CA ALA A 156 16.69 -22.97 9.82
C ALA A 156 17.04 -24.24 10.62
N THR A 157 16.31 -24.52 11.70
CA THR A 157 16.50 -25.70 12.54
C THR A 157 16.21 -27.00 11.78
N ILE A 158 15.12 -27.04 11.02
CA ILE A 158 14.74 -28.20 10.19
C ILE A 158 15.79 -28.46 9.11
N ASN A 159 16.21 -27.41 8.39
CA ASN A 159 17.25 -27.53 7.36
C ASN A 159 18.60 -27.96 7.96
N PHE A 160 18.98 -27.41 9.11
CA PHE A 160 20.20 -27.81 9.83
C PHE A 160 20.15 -29.30 10.20
N ALA A 161 19.04 -29.79 10.76
CA ALA A 161 18.88 -31.21 11.06
C ALA A 161 18.96 -32.08 9.79
N ALA A 162 18.32 -31.65 8.70
CA ALA A 162 18.31 -32.35 7.42
C ALA A 162 19.71 -32.50 6.78
N VAL A 163 20.61 -31.53 7.00
CA VAL A 163 22.01 -31.63 6.55
C VAL A 163 22.76 -32.76 7.24
N PHE A 164 22.45 -33.07 8.51
CA PHE A 164 23.10 -34.16 9.24
C PHE A 164 22.38 -35.51 9.08
N THR A 165 21.11 -35.50 8.69
CA THR A 165 20.30 -36.71 8.48
C THR A 165 20.20 -37.10 7.00
N VAL A 166 21.32 -37.06 6.28
CA VAL A 166 21.35 -37.43 4.86
C VAL A 166 20.87 -38.88 4.68
N PRO A 167 19.84 -39.13 3.86
CA PRO A 167 19.35 -40.48 3.60
C PRO A 167 20.46 -41.30 2.92
N GLY A 168 20.75 -42.49 3.45
CA GLY A 168 21.75 -43.43 2.89
C GLY A 168 22.83 -43.87 3.88
N GLY A 169 22.97 -43.21 5.03
CA GLY A 169 23.89 -43.63 6.09
C GLY A 169 25.38 -43.55 5.72
N PHE A 170 26.25 -43.75 6.70
CA PHE A 170 27.71 -43.75 6.52
C PHE A 170 28.23 -45.18 6.37
N GLU A 171 29.09 -45.41 5.38
CA GLU A 171 29.71 -46.72 5.17
C GLU A 171 30.78 -46.97 6.25
N GLN A 172 30.65 -48.06 7.01
CA GLN A 172 31.48 -48.36 8.19
C GLN A 172 32.98 -48.56 7.88
N LYS A 173 33.38 -48.77 6.62
CA LYS A 173 34.79 -48.98 6.23
C LYS A 173 35.50 -47.73 5.74
N SER A 174 34.78 -46.82 5.09
CA SER A 174 35.37 -45.61 4.48
C SER A 174 34.91 -44.31 5.14
N GLY A 175 33.89 -44.34 6.00
CA GLY A 175 33.31 -43.14 6.61
C GLY A 175 32.50 -42.25 5.64
N ASN A 176 32.44 -42.60 4.36
CA ASN A 176 31.72 -41.85 3.34
C ASN A 176 30.25 -42.29 3.29
N SER A 177 29.34 -41.35 2.99
CA SER A 177 27.92 -41.71 2.89
C SER A 177 27.66 -42.55 1.64
N VAL A 178 26.87 -43.63 1.77
CA VAL A 178 26.56 -44.54 0.64
C VAL A 178 25.79 -43.80 -0.46
N TYR A 179 25.05 -42.75 -0.09
CA TYR A 179 24.33 -41.88 -1.01
C TYR A 179 25.23 -40.99 -1.87
N LEU A 180 26.37 -40.54 -1.32
CA LEU A 180 27.37 -39.74 -2.05
C LEU A 180 27.90 -40.50 -3.26
N MET A 181 28.02 -41.83 -3.19
CA MET A 181 28.76 -42.60 -4.20
C MET A 181 27.95 -42.98 -5.44
N ASN A 182 26.61 -43.03 -5.34
CA ASN A 182 25.76 -43.54 -6.43
C ASN A 182 24.93 -42.47 -7.15
N LYS A 183 24.71 -41.29 -6.51
CA LYS A 183 23.83 -40.23 -7.05
C LYS A 183 24.31 -38.80 -6.75
N HIS A 184 25.52 -38.46 -7.21
CA HIS A 184 26.13 -37.14 -7.00
C HIS A 184 25.23 -35.95 -7.39
N TRP A 185 24.48 -36.04 -8.50
CA TRP A 185 23.62 -34.95 -8.97
C TRP A 185 22.42 -34.69 -8.04
N GLU A 186 21.74 -35.74 -7.57
CA GLU A 186 20.61 -35.61 -6.64
C GLU A 186 21.06 -35.10 -5.27
N PHE A 187 22.21 -35.56 -4.79
CA PHE A 187 22.82 -35.06 -3.55
C PHE A 187 23.20 -33.57 -3.64
N PHE A 188 23.81 -33.17 -4.76
CA PHE A 188 24.16 -31.77 -5.01
C PHE A 188 22.91 -30.88 -5.01
N LEU A 189 21.83 -31.31 -5.68
CA LEU A 189 20.56 -30.58 -5.67
C LEU A 189 19.99 -30.48 -4.25
N LEU A 190 19.96 -31.57 -3.48
CA LEU A 190 19.48 -31.56 -2.10
C LEU A 190 20.27 -30.55 -1.23
N MET A 191 21.60 -30.60 -1.29
CA MET A 191 22.46 -29.67 -0.56
C MET A 191 22.27 -28.22 -1.02
N PHE A 192 22.08 -27.98 -2.32
CA PHE A 192 21.80 -26.66 -2.86
C PHE A 192 20.47 -26.09 -2.33
N TYR A 193 19.41 -26.90 -2.27
CA TYR A 193 18.13 -26.49 -1.70
C TYR A 193 18.21 -26.24 -0.18
N LEU A 194 18.89 -27.09 0.58
CA LEU A 194 19.08 -26.91 2.03
C LEU A 194 19.90 -25.65 2.33
N ALA A 195 20.99 -25.42 1.59
CA ALA A 195 21.81 -24.22 1.72
C ALA A 195 21.04 -22.96 1.32
N GLY A 196 20.28 -23.02 0.23
CA GLY A 196 19.41 -21.92 -0.21
C GLY A 196 18.33 -21.58 0.81
N GLY A 197 17.69 -22.58 1.41
CA GLY A 197 16.70 -22.40 2.47
C GLY A 197 17.28 -21.78 3.73
N LEU A 198 18.49 -22.19 4.14
CA LEU A 198 19.18 -21.61 5.30
C LEU A 198 19.61 -20.16 5.03
N PHE A 199 20.12 -19.88 3.83
CA PHE A 199 20.49 -18.52 3.42
C PHE A 199 19.28 -17.60 3.40
N ALA A 200 18.15 -18.05 2.82
CA ALA A 200 16.91 -17.31 2.82
C ALA A 200 16.41 -17.04 4.24
N ALA A 201 16.44 -18.03 5.14
CA ALA A 201 16.05 -17.87 6.54
C ALA A 201 16.91 -16.81 7.27
N LEU A 202 18.24 -16.87 7.11
CA LEU A 202 19.17 -15.88 7.68
C LEU A 202 18.93 -14.48 7.12
N PHE A 203 18.71 -14.37 5.81
CA PHE A 203 18.41 -13.09 5.16
C PHE A 203 17.08 -12.51 5.68
N THR A 204 16.03 -13.33 5.80
CA THR A 204 14.75 -12.92 6.38
C THR A 204 14.87 -12.52 7.84
N MET A 205 15.66 -13.24 8.65
CA MET A 205 15.92 -12.81 10.04
C MET A 205 16.62 -11.47 10.10
N GLY A 206 17.69 -11.29 9.33
CA GLY A 206 18.47 -10.05 9.31
C GLY A 206 17.61 -8.86 8.92
N THR A 207 16.83 -8.99 7.85
CA THR A 207 15.92 -7.92 7.39
C THR A 207 14.81 -7.61 8.39
N LEU A 208 14.17 -8.61 9.01
CA LEU A 208 13.16 -8.38 10.03
C LEU A 208 13.74 -7.72 11.28
N LEU A 209 14.93 -8.14 11.70
CA LEU A 209 15.62 -7.56 12.85
C LEU A 209 15.99 -6.11 12.56
N SER A 210 16.48 -5.81 11.35
CA SER A 210 16.68 -4.45 10.87
C SER A 210 15.37 -3.66 10.90
N ILE A 211 14.25 -4.19 10.41
CA ILE A 211 12.96 -3.50 10.44
C ILE A 211 12.54 -3.18 11.89
N ILE A 212 12.70 -4.13 12.82
CA ILE A 212 12.36 -3.91 14.23
C ILE A 212 13.26 -2.83 14.86
N PHE A 213 14.57 -2.85 14.61
CA PHE A 213 15.50 -1.88 15.22
C PHE A 213 15.48 -0.50 14.55
N LEU A 214 15.36 -0.44 13.22
CA LEU A 214 15.46 0.81 12.44
C LEU A 214 14.18 1.64 12.47
N ARG A 215 12.99 1.02 12.57
CA ARG A 215 11.70 1.77 12.54
C ARG A 215 11.38 2.57 13.81
N PHE A 216 12.29 2.66 14.77
CA PHE A 216 12.09 3.49 15.96
C PHE A 216 12.56 4.94 15.79
N ASP A 217 13.16 5.31 14.65
CA ASP A 217 13.46 6.71 14.33
C ASP A 217 12.36 7.27 13.40
N THR A 218 11.66 8.29 13.89
CA THR A 218 10.40 8.87 13.38
C THR A 218 10.46 9.38 11.94
N GLU A 219 11.65 9.67 11.42
CA GLU A 219 11.87 10.20 10.07
C GLU A 219 11.88 9.10 9.00
N ASP A 220 12.28 7.87 9.35
CA ASP A 220 12.49 6.79 8.39
C ASP A 220 11.21 6.07 7.98
N PHE A 221 10.12 6.23 8.74
CA PHE A 221 8.83 5.60 8.39
C PHE A 221 8.31 6.10 7.04
N TYR A 222 8.38 7.41 6.79
CA TYR A 222 7.94 8.02 5.54
C TYR A 222 8.92 7.77 4.38
N ALA A 223 10.21 7.60 4.68
CA ALA A 223 11.25 7.24 3.71
C ALA A 223 11.20 5.76 3.32
N ALA A 224 10.82 4.86 4.23
CA ALA A 224 10.74 3.42 4.02
C ALA A 224 9.46 2.97 3.29
N LEU A 225 8.47 3.85 3.13
CA LEU A 225 7.34 3.57 2.23
C LEU A 225 7.84 3.52 0.78
N PRO A 226 7.56 2.44 0.03
CA PRO A 226 8.12 2.22 -1.30
C PRO A 226 7.88 3.45 -2.19
N TRP A 227 8.98 4.08 -2.59
CA TRP A 227 9.00 5.38 -3.28
C TRP A 227 8.42 5.31 -4.71
N ASN A 228 8.16 4.11 -5.25
CA ASN A 228 7.83 3.95 -6.67
C ASN A 228 6.62 3.01 -6.85
N ALA A 229 5.44 3.60 -7.04
CA ALA A 229 4.37 2.98 -7.81
C ALA A 229 3.96 3.97 -8.92
N PRO A 230 4.58 3.93 -10.11
CA PRO A 230 4.02 4.59 -11.27
C PRO A 230 2.79 3.77 -11.70
N VAL A 231 1.60 4.28 -11.41
CA VAL A 231 0.37 3.93 -12.12
C VAL A 231 -0.48 5.17 -12.24
#